data_AF-A0AAV2YPY4-F1
#
_entry.id   AF-A0AAV2YPY4-F1
#
_cell.length_a   1.000
_cell.length_b   1.000
_cell.length_c   1.000
_cell.angle_alpha   90.00
_cell.angle_beta   90.00
_cell.angle_gamma   90.00
#
_symmetry.space_group_name_H-M   'P 1'
#
loop_
_entity.id
_entity.type
_entity.pdbx_description
1 polymer ?
#
loop_
_entity_poly.entity_id
_entity_poly.type
_entity_poly.pdbx_seq_one_letter_code
_entity_poly.pdbx_strand_id
1 'polypeptide(L)'
;MISKKAKTTRGYLVKRGEFFQNWKKRFFVLENGVLSYRPDDKPATPVIKSAKVLSVITWNGRDNGLCIKLDSGRDLYVDAQSEEKRDAWYDAVESHVRLNEMEKLREQATRRNSQTDDSSEDEDSVNEVTL
;
A
#
# COMPACT_ATOMS: atom_id res chain seq x y z
N MET A 1 10.41 -1.06 21.18
CA MET A 1 9.14 -0.74 20.50
C MET A 1 8.79 -1.89 19.57
N ILE A 2 7.65 -2.56 19.75
CA ILE A 2 7.22 -3.61 18.83
C ILE A 2 6.66 -2.92 17.59
N SER A 3 7.36 -3.01 16.45
CA SER A 3 6.85 -2.48 15.19
C SER A 3 5.65 -3.31 14.74
N LYS A 4 4.47 -2.70 14.58
CA LYS A 4 3.30 -3.38 14.04
C LYS A 4 3.58 -3.74 12.58
N LYS A 5 3.77 -5.03 12.29
CA LYS A 5 3.91 -5.53 10.92
C LYS A 5 2.53 -5.59 10.26
N ALA A 6 2.45 -5.16 9.00
CA ALA A 6 1.25 -5.30 8.19
C ALA A 6 0.89 -6.77 7.94
N LYS A 7 -0.39 -7.07 7.74
CA LYS A 7 -0.86 -8.44 7.53
C LYS A 7 -0.56 -8.89 6.10
N THR A 8 0.39 -9.80 5.95
CA THR A 8 0.61 -10.52 4.68
C THR A 8 -0.55 -11.48 4.43
N THR A 9 -1.03 -11.54 3.19
CA THR A 9 -2.05 -12.52 2.79
C THR A 9 -1.75 -13.07 1.40
N ARG A 10 -2.15 -14.33 1.17
CA ARG A 10 -1.98 -15.02 -0.10
C ARG A 10 -3.13 -15.98 -0.32
N GLY A 11 -3.51 -16.18 -1.57
CA GLY A 11 -4.61 -17.06 -1.90
C GLY A 11 -5.23 -16.78 -3.26
N TYR A 12 -6.14 -17.65 -3.66
CA TYR A 12 -6.86 -17.49 -4.91
C TYR A 12 -7.97 -16.46 -4.80
N LEU A 13 -7.98 -15.54 -5.76
CA LEU A 13 -9.11 -14.63 -6.04
C LEU A 13 -9.49 -14.77 -7.51
N VAL A 14 -10.73 -14.45 -7.83
CA VAL A 14 -11.17 -14.34 -9.23
C VAL A 14 -11.17 -12.86 -9.59
N LYS A 15 -10.35 -12.47 -10.58
CA LYS A 15 -10.17 -11.06 -10.97
C LYS A 15 -10.84 -10.72 -12.28
N ARG A 16 -11.39 -9.52 -12.39
CA ARG A 16 -11.83 -8.94 -13.67
C ARG A 16 -10.62 -8.66 -14.56
N GLY A 17 -10.71 -8.99 -15.84
CA GLY A 17 -9.70 -8.63 -16.83
C GLY A 17 -9.57 -7.11 -17.00
N GLU A 18 -8.48 -6.69 -17.65
CA GLU A 18 -8.14 -5.26 -17.84
C GLU A 18 -8.81 -4.66 -19.04
N PHE A 19 -8.54 -5.28 -20.18
CA PHE A 19 -9.06 -4.87 -21.48
C PHE A 19 -10.37 -5.58 -21.79
N PHE A 20 -10.42 -6.88 -21.51
CA PHE A 20 -11.63 -7.69 -21.64
C PHE A 20 -12.15 -8.02 -20.26
N GLN A 21 -13.43 -7.81 -19.99
CA GLN A 21 -14.06 -8.00 -18.67
C GLN A 21 -14.23 -9.48 -18.26
N ASN A 22 -13.39 -10.38 -18.79
CA ASN A 22 -13.39 -11.79 -18.44
C ASN A 22 -12.83 -12.00 -17.03
N TRP A 23 -13.45 -12.90 -16.28
CA TRP A 23 -13.05 -13.26 -14.93
C TRP A 23 -12.02 -14.39 -14.95
N LYS A 24 -10.92 -14.24 -14.22
CA LYS A 24 -9.84 -15.24 -14.17
C LYS A 24 -9.43 -15.52 -12.74
N LYS A 25 -9.41 -16.80 -12.36
CA LYS A 25 -8.80 -17.25 -11.11
C LYS A 25 -7.28 -17.05 -11.18
N ARG A 26 -6.72 -16.36 -10.21
CA ARG A 26 -5.28 -16.11 -10.07
C ARG A 26 -4.87 -16.26 -8.62
N PHE A 27 -3.64 -16.67 -8.41
CA PHE A 27 -3.05 -16.71 -7.08
C PHE A 27 -2.46 -15.33 -6.77
N PHE A 28 -3.00 -14.68 -5.74
CA PHE A 28 -2.59 -13.36 -5.30
C PHE A 28 -1.69 -13.45 -4.08
N VAL A 29 -0.77 -12.50 -3.97
CA VAL A 29 0.09 -12.28 -2.81
C VAL A 29 0.10 -10.79 -2.51
N LEU A 30 -0.25 -10.43 -1.28
CA LEU A 30 -0.09 -9.08 -0.73
C LEU A 30 1.03 -9.11 0.30
N GLU A 31 2.10 -8.39 0.01
CA GLU A 31 3.26 -8.26 0.90
C GLU A 31 3.87 -6.87 0.73
N ASN A 32 4.31 -6.25 1.83
CA ASN A 32 4.96 -4.93 1.83
C ASN A 32 4.16 -3.85 1.07
N GLY A 33 2.83 -3.90 1.15
CA GLY A 33 1.94 -2.96 0.47
C GLY A 33 1.86 -3.15 -1.05
N VAL A 34 2.47 -4.22 -1.57
CA VAL A 34 2.45 -4.58 -2.98
C VAL A 34 1.55 -5.79 -3.18
N LEU A 35 0.52 -5.63 -4.01
CA LEU A 35 -0.32 -6.71 -4.45
C LEU A 35 0.22 -7.25 -5.78
N SER A 36 0.49 -8.54 -5.83
CA SER A 36 0.95 -9.24 -7.02
C SER A 36 0.07 -10.45 -7.31
N TYR A 37 0.06 -10.90 -8.58
CA TYR A 37 -0.60 -12.15 -8.92
C TYR A 37 0.09 -12.94 -10.02
N ARG A 38 -0.16 -14.25 -10.00
CA ARG A 38 0.38 -15.26 -10.93
C ARG A 38 -0.69 -16.30 -11.28
N PRO A 39 -0.49 -17.15 -12.31
CA PRO A 39 -1.43 -18.21 -12.69
C PRO A 39 -1.80 -19.17 -11.56
N ASP A 40 -0.82 -19.62 -10.77
CA ASP A 40 -0.95 -20.66 -9.75
C ASP A 40 -0.04 -20.40 -8.52
N ASP A 41 -0.19 -21.17 -7.44
CA ASP A 41 0.61 -21.02 -6.20
C ASP A 41 2.03 -21.62 -6.29
N LYS A 42 2.61 -21.72 -7.50
CA LYS A 42 3.97 -22.24 -7.61
C LYS A 42 4.96 -21.09 -7.42
N PRO A 43 5.98 -21.25 -6.54
CA PRO A 43 7.01 -20.24 -6.35
C PRO A 43 7.79 -19.91 -7.63
N ALA A 44 8.01 -20.91 -8.49
CA ALA A 44 8.72 -20.76 -9.76
C ALA A 44 7.88 -20.06 -10.85
N THR A 45 6.57 -19.94 -10.68
CA THR A 45 5.72 -19.30 -11.69
C THR A 45 5.92 -17.77 -11.64
N PRO A 46 6.28 -17.12 -12.77
CA PRO A 46 6.50 -15.69 -12.80
C PRO A 46 5.27 -14.87 -12.38
N VAL A 47 5.52 -13.75 -11.71
CA VAL A 47 4.50 -12.73 -11.44
C VAL A 47 4.04 -12.13 -12.76
N ILE A 48 2.73 -12.06 -12.98
CA ILE A 48 2.14 -11.45 -14.18
C ILE A 48 2.14 -9.92 -14.03
N LYS A 49 1.65 -9.43 -12.87
CA LYS A 49 1.63 -8.01 -12.52
C LYS A 49 1.77 -7.84 -11.02
N SER A 50 2.33 -6.69 -10.64
CA SER A 50 2.40 -6.17 -9.28
C SER A 50 2.09 -4.67 -9.30
N ALA A 51 1.51 -4.17 -8.22
CA ALA A 51 1.25 -2.76 -8.00
C ALA A 51 1.07 -2.48 -6.51
N LYS A 52 1.34 -1.25 -6.05
CA LYS A 52 1.05 -0.87 -4.67
C LYS A 52 -0.44 -0.67 -4.48
N VAL A 53 -0.93 -1.07 -3.31
CA VAL A 53 -2.32 -0.81 -2.92
C VAL A 53 -2.46 0.60 -2.36
N LEU A 54 -3.50 1.30 -2.79
CA LEU A 54 -3.84 2.65 -2.34
C LEU A 54 -5.07 2.67 -1.45
N SER A 55 -6.07 1.84 -1.75
CA SER A 55 -7.27 1.69 -0.93
C SER A 55 -8.02 0.40 -1.30
N VAL A 56 -8.97 0.01 -0.46
CA VAL A 56 -9.91 -1.08 -0.71
C VAL A 56 -11.31 -0.68 -0.27
N ILE A 57 -12.32 -1.12 -1.02
CA ILE A 57 -13.74 -1.06 -0.63
C ILE A 57 -14.39 -2.41 -0.92
N THR A 58 -15.46 -2.74 -0.19
CA THR A 58 -16.38 -3.79 -0.60
C THR A 58 -17.10 -3.39 -1.89
N TRP A 59 -17.35 -4.36 -2.76
CA TRP A 59 -17.97 -4.12 -4.05
C TRP A 59 -19.06 -5.14 -4.33
N ASN A 60 -20.27 -4.64 -4.59
CA ASN A 60 -21.48 -5.45 -4.62
C ASN A 60 -21.79 -6.04 -6.01
N GLY A 61 -20.90 -5.90 -6.99
CA GLY A 61 -21.14 -6.43 -8.34
C GLY A 61 -20.89 -7.93 -8.47
N ARG A 62 -20.33 -8.58 -7.43
CA ARG A 62 -20.19 -10.03 -7.28
C ARG A 62 -20.24 -10.40 -5.80
N ASP A 63 -20.64 -11.63 -5.52
CA ASP A 63 -20.57 -12.18 -4.16
C ASP A 63 -19.14 -12.07 -3.63
N ASN A 64 -18.98 -11.62 -2.39
CA ASN A 64 -17.69 -11.47 -1.74
C ASN A 64 -16.71 -10.55 -2.51
N GLY A 65 -17.24 -9.54 -3.20
CA GLY A 65 -16.48 -8.65 -4.07
C GLY A 65 -15.69 -7.56 -3.34
N LEU A 66 -14.52 -7.23 -3.88
CA LEU A 66 -13.68 -6.09 -3.49
C LEU A 66 -13.29 -5.27 -4.72
N CYS A 67 -13.16 -3.96 -4.52
CA CYS A 67 -12.48 -3.05 -5.44
C CYS A 67 -11.24 -2.49 -4.75
N ILE A 68 -10.06 -2.76 -5.34
CA ILE A 68 -8.75 -2.34 -4.82
C ILE A 68 -8.19 -1.28 -5.77
N LYS A 69 -7.91 -0.10 -5.26
CA LYS A 69 -7.24 0.97 -6.02
C LYS A 69 -5.74 0.73 -6.02
N LEU A 70 -5.12 0.79 -7.19
CA LEU A 70 -3.69 0.54 -7.39
C LEU A 70 -2.95 1.82 -7.79
N ASP A 71 -1.68 1.91 -7.44
CA ASP A 71 -0.78 3.02 -7.84
C ASP A 71 -0.54 3.11 -9.35
N SER A 72 -0.87 2.06 -10.08
CA SER A 72 -0.93 2.06 -11.55
C SER A 72 -2.10 2.88 -12.13
N GLY A 73 -2.93 3.50 -11.28
CA GLY A 73 -4.13 4.24 -11.70
C GLY A 73 -5.34 3.35 -11.99
N ARG A 74 -5.23 2.05 -11.70
CA ARG A 74 -6.23 1.05 -12.03
C ARG A 74 -7.03 0.62 -10.81
N ASP A 75 -8.34 0.45 -11.02
CA ASP A 75 -9.21 -0.28 -10.10
C ASP A 75 -9.21 -1.78 -10.43
N LEU A 76 -8.79 -2.59 -9.46
CA LEU A 76 -8.82 -4.05 -9.54
C LEU A 76 -10.06 -4.58 -8.84
N TYR A 77 -10.94 -5.20 -9.62
CA TYR A 77 -12.15 -5.87 -9.11
C TYR A 77 -11.89 -7.36 -8.95
N VAL A 78 -12.19 -7.89 -7.77
CA VAL A 78 -12.00 -9.30 -7.41
C VAL A 78 -13.19 -9.83 -6.62
N ASP A 79 -13.41 -11.14 -6.65
CA ASP A 79 -14.25 -11.87 -5.69
C ASP A 79 -13.45 -12.95 -4.96
N ALA A 80 -13.78 -13.12 -3.68
CA ALA A 80 -13.26 -14.18 -2.82
C ALA A 80 -14.23 -15.36 -2.75
N GLN A 81 -13.72 -16.53 -2.35
CA GLN A 81 -14.53 -17.76 -2.28
C GLN A 81 -15.56 -17.74 -1.14
N SER A 82 -15.37 -16.89 -0.14
CA SER A 82 -16.28 -16.71 0.99
C SER A 82 -16.16 -15.29 1.56
N GLU A 83 -17.14 -14.91 2.35
CA GLU A 83 -17.16 -13.66 3.11
C GLU A 83 -15.95 -13.55 4.05
N GLU A 84 -15.64 -14.61 4.80
CA GLU A 84 -14.45 -14.67 5.66
C GLU A 84 -13.16 -14.38 4.87
N LYS A 85 -13.03 -14.94 3.66
CA LYS A 85 -11.87 -14.66 2.81
C LYS A 85 -11.88 -13.22 2.30
N ARG A 86 -13.04 -12.67 1.92
CA ARG A 86 -13.17 -11.25 1.53
C ARG A 86 -12.67 -10.35 2.67
N ASP A 87 -13.14 -10.57 3.88
CA ASP A 87 -12.79 -9.75 5.04
C ASP A 87 -11.32 -9.88 5.38
N ALA A 88 -10.77 -11.11 5.33
CA ALA A 88 -9.35 -11.32 5.53
C ALA A 88 -8.47 -10.56 4.52
N TRP A 89 -8.92 -10.44 3.25
CA TRP A 89 -8.26 -9.64 2.21
C TRP A 89 -8.45 -8.15 2.42
N TYR A 90 -9.66 -7.71 2.77
CA TYR A 90 -9.98 -6.32 3.09
C TYR A 90 -9.06 -5.80 4.21
N ASP A 91 -9.06 -6.48 5.36
CA ASP A 91 -8.24 -6.11 6.53
C ASP A 91 -6.76 -6.04 6.19
N ALA A 92 -6.28 -6.99 5.36
CA ALA A 92 -4.89 -7.04 4.96
C ALA A 92 -4.51 -5.80 4.13
N VAL A 93 -5.31 -5.49 3.10
CA VAL A 93 -5.10 -4.30 2.27
C VAL A 93 -5.18 -3.01 3.09
N GLU A 94 -6.22 -2.87 3.92
CA GLU A 94 -6.41 -1.68 4.77
C GLU A 94 -5.24 -1.50 5.76
N SER A 95 -4.77 -2.59 6.38
CA SER A 95 -3.62 -2.55 7.29
C SER A 95 -2.35 -2.05 6.61
N HIS A 96 -2.14 -2.42 5.34
CA HIS A 96 -1.00 -1.99 4.53
C HIS A 96 -1.13 -0.52 4.11
N VAL A 97 -2.31 -0.09 3.66
CA VAL A 97 -2.58 1.32 3.30
C VAL A 97 -2.29 2.23 4.47
N ARG A 98 -2.84 1.92 5.66
CA ARG A 98 -2.63 2.70 6.87
C ARG A 98 -1.17 2.76 7.29
N LEU A 99 -0.43 1.65 7.21
CA LEU A 99 0.99 1.64 7.58
C LEU A 99 1.83 2.48 6.61
N ASN A 100 1.57 2.38 5.30
CA ASN A 100 2.24 3.20 4.29
C ASN A 100 1.98 4.70 4.50
N GLU A 101 0.77 5.10 4.90
CA GLU A 101 0.44 6.49 5.24
C GLU A 101 1.22 6.96 6.47
N MET A 102 1.26 6.15 7.53
CA MET A 102 2.01 6.49 8.74
C MET A 102 3.52 6.63 8.47
N GLU A 103 4.09 5.77 7.62
CA GLU A 103 5.50 5.85 7.22
C GLU A 103 5.79 7.15 6.45
N LYS A 104 4.94 7.51 5.47
CA LYS A 104 5.06 8.78 4.74
C LYS A 104 5.00 9.99 5.67
N LEU A 105 4.07 10.00 6.64
CA LEU A 105 3.93 11.10 7.60
C LEU A 105 5.16 11.22 8.50
N ARG A 106 5.73 10.09 8.94
CA ARG A 106 6.96 10.05 9.74
C ARG A 106 8.15 10.61 8.95
N GLU A 107 8.33 10.17 7.71
CA GLU A 107 9.41 10.68 6.84
C GLU A 107 9.30 12.20 6.63
N GLN A 108 8.08 12.72 6.40
CA GLN A 108 7.84 14.15 6.25
C GLN A 108 8.09 14.95 7.53
N ALA A 109 7.82 14.36 8.71
CA ALA A 109 8.13 15.00 9.99
C ALA A 109 9.64 15.07 10.21
N THR A 110 10.37 13.98 9.95
CA THR A 110 11.84 13.95 10.04
C THR A 110 12.49 14.96 9.11
N ARG A 111 12.04 15.05 7.86
CA ARG A 111 12.56 16.02 6.87
C ARG A 111 12.35 17.48 7.29
N ARG A 112 11.19 17.79 7.88
CA ARG A 112 10.90 19.14 8.38
C ARG A 112 11.81 19.51 9.55
N ASN A 113 12.06 18.58 10.47
CA ASN A 113 12.90 18.84 11.64
C ASN A 113 14.39 19.03 11.27
N SER A 114 14.88 18.42 10.19
CA SER A 114 16.26 18.62 9.70
C SER A 114 16.48 19.93 8.95
N GLN A 115 15.42 20.65 8.57
CA GLN A 115 15.53 21.95 7.86
C GLN A 115 15.49 23.16 8.80
N THR A 116 15.14 22.97 10.07
CA THR A 116 15.00 24.06 11.05
C THR A 116 16.24 24.26 11.93
N ASP A 117 17.24 23.36 11.86
CA ASP A 117 18.47 23.43 12.67
C ASP A 117 19.67 24.07 11.92
N ASP A 118 19.48 24.57 10.68
CA ASP A 118 20.55 25.14 9.82
C ASP A 118 20.46 26.67 9.68
N SER A 119 19.78 27.35 10.63
CA SER A 119 19.65 28.81 10.61
C SER A 119 19.92 29.43 11.99
N SER A 120 21.11 29.16 12.55
CA SER A 120 21.64 29.90 13.70
C SER A 120 23.17 30.05 13.66
N GLU A 121 23.67 30.88 12.74
CA GLU A 121 24.98 31.56 12.71
C GLU A 121 24.67 32.89 11.94
N ASP A 122 24.89 34.14 12.37
CA ASP A 122 25.65 34.77 13.45
C ASP A 122 24.98 36.12 13.80
N GLU A 123 24.69 36.39 15.07
CA GLU A 123 24.42 37.75 15.59
C GLU A 123 25.25 37.90 16.86
N ASP A 124 26.56 38.11 16.68
CA ASP A 124 27.41 38.73 17.69
C ASP A 124 28.66 39.34 17.01
N SER A 125 28.55 40.62 16.62
CA SER A 125 29.71 41.48 16.53
C SER A 125 29.37 42.86 17.08
N VAL A 126 29.58 42.98 18.38
CA VAL A 126 29.73 44.23 19.11
C VAL A 126 30.85 45.03 18.45
N ASN A 127 30.53 46.18 17.85
CA ASN A 127 31.54 47.20 17.56
C ASN A 127 31.46 48.30 18.63
N GLU A 128 32.42 48.19 19.54
CA GLU A 128 32.89 49.20 20.45
C GLU A 128 33.52 50.38 19.67
N VAL A 129 33.40 51.58 20.26
CA VAL A 129 34.18 52.81 20.02
C VAL A 129 33.91 53.60 18.74
N THR A 130 33.43 54.84 18.89
CA THR A 130 34.11 56.02 18.33
C THR A 130 33.84 57.26 19.20
N LEU A 131 34.93 57.71 19.85
CA LEU A 131 35.30 59.05 20.39
C LEU A 131 34.26 59.94 21.08
#